data_AF-A0A4Q0YU51-F1
#
_entry.id   AF-A0A4Q0YU51-F1
#
_cell.length_a   1.000
_cell.length_b   1.000
_cell.length_c   1.000
_cell.angle_alpha   90.00
_cell.angle_beta   90.00
_cell.angle_gamma   90.00
#
_symmetry.space_group_name_H-M   'P 1'
#
loop_
_entity.id
_entity.type
_entity.pdbx_description
1 polymer ?
#
loop_
_entity_poly.entity_id
_entity_poly.type
_entity_poly.pdbx_seq_one_letter_code
_entity_poly.pdbx_strand_id
1 'polypeptide(L)'
;MKTTTLKSLTNAHAWIGLIISTVLFIIFFAGSISLFRENVLSWEHTPPLAKEIGQFNYGFVDYDKAISSIQNSYNVEVDHGFYLFPPTEYTPYIEAYFAEVIDDTDPETGEDHHDVHVYLNPNNGEIIGNGENFQFANFIYQLHYNLGLGRIGLYFVGLITLFFFVALLTGTVIHWRKLVKNFFQYRSEGKKDKWLDAITLSELWGCLSTSCMPSQGWCLIWLLFTKFPTLYFFIRVIRSDYSKQQDLTNHTLKNLVTLSPCQG
;
A
#
# COMPACT_ATOMS: atom_id res chain seq x y z
N MET A 1 -41.65 11.80 18.98
CA MET A 1 -40.36 11.67 19.70
C MET A 1 -40.17 12.88 20.62
N LYS A 2 -39.62 12.70 21.83
CA LYS A 2 -39.38 13.81 22.76
C LYS A 2 -38.28 14.73 22.20
N THR A 3 -38.39 16.04 22.37
CA THR A 3 -37.41 17.02 21.86
C THR A 3 -36.01 16.81 22.44
N THR A 4 -35.93 16.30 23.67
CA THR A 4 -34.68 15.93 24.35
C THR A 4 -33.96 14.76 23.68
N THR A 5 -34.69 13.75 23.18
CA THR A 5 -34.07 12.59 22.50
C THR A 5 -33.50 13.00 21.14
N LEU A 6 -34.18 13.88 20.41
CA LEU A 6 -33.67 14.43 19.15
C LEU A 6 -32.40 15.25 19.37
N LYS A 7 -32.36 16.11 20.40
CA LYS A 7 -31.18 16.92 20.73
C LYS A 7 -29.98 16.07 21.16
N SER A 8 -30.22 14.99 21.90
CA SER A 8 -29.17 14.04 22.29
C SER A 8 -28.61 13.29 21.08
N LEU A 9 -29.48 12.83 20.17
CA LEU A 9 -29.09 12.12 18.96
C LEU A 9 -28.27 13.00 18.01
N THR A 10 -28.69 14.25 17.79
CA THR A 10 -27.94 15.18 16.92
C THR A 10 -26.59 15.56 17.52
N ASN A 11 -26.53 15.76 18.84
CA ASN A 11 -25.26 16.00 19.52
C ASN A 11 -24.32 14.78 19.39
N ALA A 12 -24.83 13.57 19.63
CA ALA A 12 -24.06 12.34 19.45
C ALA A 12 -23.56 12.20 18.01
N HIS A 13 -24.41 12.44 17.00
CA HIS A 13 -24.03 12.39 15.59
C HIS A 13 -22.93 13.40 15.24
N ALA A 14 -22.98 14.63 15.77
CA ALA A 14 -21.96 15.65 15.54
C ALA A 14 -20.59 15.23 16.11
N TRP A 15 -20.56 14.72 17.35
CA TRP A 15 -19.32 14.26 17.98
C TRP A 15 -18.74 13.01 17.32
N ILE A 16 -19.60 12.04 16.98
CA ILE A 16 -19.18 10.83 16.25
C ILE A 16 -18.64 11.23 14.88
N GLY A 17 -19.33 12.12 14.16
CA GLY A 17 -18.89 12.63 12.87
C GLY A 17 -17.54 13.34 12.95
N LEU A 18 -17.32 14.17 13.97
CA LEU A 18 -16.05 14.85 14.19
C LEU A 18 -14.89 13.87 14.42
N ILE A 19 -15.08 12.86 15.28
CA ILE A 19 -14.06 11.85 15.58
C ILE A 19 -13.74 11.02 14.34
N ILE A 20 -14.76 10.48 13.68
CA ILE A 20 -14.58 9.64 12.48
C ILE A 20 -13.94 10.45 11.35
N SER A 21 -14.38 11.69 11.12
CA SER A 21 -13.80 12.57 10.10
C SER A 21 -12.33 12.90 10.39
N THR A 22 -11.95 13.05 11.66
CA THR A 22 -10.56 13.32 12.04
C THR A 22 -9.67 12.12 11.74
N VAL A 23 -10.13 10.91 12.07
CA VAL A 23 -9.41 9.67 11.76
C VAL A 23 -9.29 9.48 10.24
N LEU A 24 -10.39 9.65 9.50
CA LEU A 24 -10.39 9.59 8.03
C LEU A 24 -9.43 10.62 7.42
N PHE A 25 -9.40 11.84 7.95
CA PHE A 25 -8.46 12.87 7.50
C PHE A 25 -7.01 12.41 7.64
N ILE A 26 -6.62 11.85 8.79
CA ILE A 26 -5.26 11.34 9.01
C ILE A 26 -4.94 10.23 8.01
N ILE A 27 -5.83 9.25 7.85
CA ILE A 27 -5.65 8.12 6.92
C ILE A 27 -5.48 8.63 5.48
N PHE A 28 -6.35 9.52 5.01
CA PHE A 28 -6.27 10.04 3.63
C PHE A 28 -5.07 10.96 3.42
N PHE A 29 -4.76 11.80 4.40
CA PHE A 29 -3.61 12.69 4.34
C PHE A 29 -2.32 11.88 4.26
N ALA A 30 -2.14 10.91 5.15
CA ALA A 30 -1.03 9.97 5.11
C ALA A 30 -0.99 9.21 3.77
N GLY A 31 -2.13 8.69 3.31
CA GLY A 31 -2.23 7.97 2.03
C GLY A 31 -1.82 8.80 0.82
N SER A 32 -2.16 10.09 0.80
CA SER A 32 -1.75 11.00 -0.29
C SER A 32 -0.23 11.18 -0.37
N ILE A 33 0.45 11.21 0.77
CA ILE A 33 1.90 11.28 0.86
C ILE A 33 2.52 9.92 0.51
N SER A 34 1.89 8.81 0.94
CA SER A 34 2.35 7.45 0.63
C SER A 34 2.40 7.14 -0.86
N LEU A 35 1.66 7.85 -1.72
CA LEU A 35 1.81 7.73 -3.18
C LEU A 35 3.23 8.07 -3.65
N PHE A 36 3.96 8.90 -2.89
CA PHE A 36 5.34 9.29 -3.16
C PHE A 36 6.34 8.55 -2.26
N ARG A 37 5.94 7.46 -1.59
CA ARG A 37 6.78 6.73 -0.62
C ARG A 37 8.19 6.47 -1.15
N GLU A 38 8.32 5.92 -2.35
CA GLU A 38 9.62 5.60 -2.95
C GLU A 38 10.51 6.85 -3.16
N ASN A 39 9.90 7.97 -3.53
CA ASN A 39 10.62 9.24 -3.70
C ASN A 39 11.05 9.81 -2.34
N VAL A 40 10.19 9.70 -1.33
CA VAL A 40 10.51 10.15 0.03
C VAL A 40 11.61 9.27 0.64
N LEU A 41 11.55 7.96 0.42
CA LEU A 41 12.61 7.01 0.80
C LEU A 41 13.93 7.33 0.11
N SER A 42 13.91 7.58 -1.20
CA SER A 42 15.11 7.97 -1.94
C SER A 42 15.68 9.29 -1.42
N TRP A 43 14.82 10.26 -1.10
CA TRP A 43 15.25 11.54 -0.50
C TRP A 43 15.89 11.37 0.88
N GLU A 44 15.43 10.40 1.66
CA GLU A 44 15.95 10.07 3.00
C GLU A 44 17.30 9.32 2.92
N HIS A 45 17.40 8.30 2.03
CA HIS A 45 18.53 7.38 1.96
C HIS A 45 19.67 7.84 1.05
N THR A 46 19.37 8.49 -0.09
CA THR A 46 20.39 8.81 -1.09
C THR A 46 21.49 9.75 -0.57
N PRO A 47 21.23 10.83 0.19
CA PRO A 47 22.28 11.72 0.66
C PRO A 47 23.35 11.07 1.56
N PRO A 48 23.02 10.28 2.61
CA PRO A 48 24.03 9.62 3.42
C PRO A 48 24.72 8.47 2.67
N LEU A 49 23.97 7.63 1.94
CA LEU A 49 24.54 6.47 1.25
C LEU A 49 25.44 6.88 0.08
N ALA A 50 25.07 7.91 -0.70
CA ALA A 50 25.92 8.42 -1.78
C ALA A 50 27.26 8.97 -1.27
N LYS A 51 27.29 9.49 -0.03
CA LYS A 51 28.53 9.95 0.59
C LYS A 51 29.47 8.78 0.93
N GLU A 52 28.94 7.64 1.36
CA GLU A 52 29.75 6.45 1.67
C GLU A 52 30.30 5.77 0.42
N ILE A 53 29.55 5.82 -0.69
CA ILE A 53 29.93 5.18 -1.95
C ILE A 53 31.01 5.97 -2.69
N GLY A 54 30.95 7.31 -2.64
CA GLY A 54 31.90 8.17 -3.35
C GLY A 54 31.72 8.13 -4.86
N GLN A 55 32.82 8.18 -5.63
CA GLN A 55 32.76 8.04 -7.09
C GLN A 55 32.60 6.57 -7.46
N PHE A 56 31.57 6.26 -8.25
CA PHE A 56 31.26 4.91 -8.69
C PHE A 56 31.12 4.86 -10.23
N ASN A 57 31.60 3.79 -10.83
CA ASN A 57 31.47 3.54 -12.27
C ASN A 57 30.36 2.52 -12.54
N TYR A 58 29.23 3.00 -13.04
CA TYR A 58 28.05 2.19 -13.40
C TYR A 58 28.33 1.03 -14.36
N GLY A 59 29.46 1.03 -15.08
CA GLY A 59 29.83 -0.04 -16.00
C GLY A 59 30.41 -1.31 -15.33
N PHE A 60 30.74 -1.25 -14.03
CA PHE A 60 31.34 -2.39 -13.33
C PHE A 60 30.75 -2.52 -11.92
N VAL A 61 29.98 -3.60 -11.69
CA VAL A 61 29.39 -3.95 -10.39
C VAL A 61 29.79 -5.39 -10.05
N ASP A 62 30.38 -5.58 -8.89
CA ASP A 62 30.80 -6.89 -8.38
C ASP A 62 29.67 -7.51 -7.53
N TYR A 63 28.71 -8.14 -8.20
CA TYR A 63 27.57 -8.78 -7.53
C TYR A 63 27.98 -9.99 -6.69
N ASP A 64 29.06 -10.68 -7.06
CA ASP A 64 29.54 -11.86 -6.33
C ASP A 64 30.00 -11.47 -4.91
N LYS A 65 30.71 -10.34 -4.78
CA LYS A 65 31.05 -9.79 -3.46
C LYS A 65 29.82 -9.34 -2.68
N ALA A 66 28.86 -8.68 -3.33
CA ALA A 66 27.63 -8.24 -2.67
C ALA A 66 26.85 -9.44 -2.09
N ILE A 67 26.68 -10.52 -2.87
CA ILE A 67 26.03 -11.75 -2.42
C ILE A 67 26.83 -12.40 -1.28
N SER A 68 28.15 -12.47 -1.40
CA SER A 68 29.03 -13.04 -0.37
C SER A 68 28.91 -12.29 0.96
N SER A 69 28.83 -10.96 0.93
CA SER A 69 28.61 -10.14 2.13
C SER A 69 27.27 -10.42 2.78
N ILE A 70 26.19 -10.55 2.00
CA ILE A 70 24.85 -10.88 2.51
C ILE A 70 24.86 -12.26 3.18
N GLN A 71 25.41 -13.28 2.50
CA GLN A 71 25.49 -14.65 3.03
C GLN A 71 26.33 -14.75 4.31
N ASN A 72 27.33 -13.89 4.49
CA ASN A 72 28.15 -13.86 5.70
C ASN A 72 27.44 -13.16 6.88
N SER A 73 26.53 -12.23 6.60
CA SER A 73 25.84 -11.42 7.63
C SER A 73 24.45 -11.93 8.00
N TYR A 74 23.76 -12.63 7.09
CA TYR A 74 22.37 -13.04 7.24
C TYR A 74 22.17 -14.51 6.91
N ASN A 75 21.24 -15.18 7.60
CA ASN A 75 20.85 -16.55 7.29
C ASN A 75 19.76 -16.56 6.19
N VAL A 76 20.20 -16.36 4.94
CA VAL A 76 19.30 -16.20 3.79
C VAL A 76 18.51 -17.47 3.52
N GLU A 77 17.19 -17.34 3.45
CA GLU A 77 16.30 -18.43 3.05
C GLU A 77 16.29 -18.58 1.52
N VAL A 78 16.59 -19.79 1.04
CA VAL A 78 16.64 -20.10 -0.40
C VAL A 78 15.28 -20.44 -1.02
N ASP A 79 14.26 -20.68 -0.19
CA ASP A 79 12.91 -21.04 -0.66
C ASP A 79 12.05 -19.80 -1.00
N HIS A 80 12.47 -18.62 -0.56
CA HIS A 80 11.85 -17.33 -0.88
C HIS A 80 12.59 -16.58 -1.99
N GLY A 81 11.93 -15.55 -2.53
CA GLY A 81 12.50 -14.76 -3.62
C GLY A 81 13.67 -13.91 -3.15
N PHE A 82 14.82 -14.06 -3.80
CA PHE A 82 15.98 -13.20 -3.63
C PHE A 82 16.07 -12.21 -4.79
N TYR A 83 15.99 -10.91 -4.48
CA TYR A 83 15.99 -9.85 -5.47
C TYR A 83 17.17 -8.91 -5.25
N LEU A 84 17.92 -8.64 -6.33
CA LEU A 84 18.96 -7.62 -6.37
C LEU A 84 18.55 -6.56 -7.39
N PHE A 85 18.54 -5.31 -6.95
CA PHE A 85 18.31 -4.16 -7.80
C PHE A 85 19.64 -3.48 -8.12
N PRO A 86 19.96 -3.28 -9.41
CA PRO A 86 21.20 -2.65 -9.82
C PRO A 86 21.20 -1.16 -9.48
N PRO A 87 22.40 -0.56 -9.26
CA PRO A 87 22.51 0.87 -8.98
C PRO A 87 22.06 1.69 -10.19
N THR A 88 21.38 2.81 -9.92
CA THR A 88 20.93 3.77 -10.93
C THR A 88 21.52 5.15 -10.68
N GLU A 89 21.36 6.09 -11.62
CA GLU A 89 21.83 7.47 -11.46
C GLU A 89 21.27 8.18 -10.21
N TYR A 90 20.05 7.80 -9.79
CA TYR A 90 19.37 8.40 -8.63
C TYR A 90 19.55 7.59 -7.34
N THR A 91 19.94 6.31 -7.46
CA THR A 91 20.18 5.39 -6.35
C THR A 91 21.53 4.69 -6.56
N PRO A 92 22.66 5.31 -6.15
CA PRO A 92 23.99 4.82 -6.47
C PRO A 92 24.44 3.63 -5.60
N TYR A 93 23.51 2.84 -5.07
CA TYR A 93 23.75 1.66 -4.22
C TYR A 93 23.06 0.42 -4.81
N ILE A 94 23.53 -0.76 -4.44
CA ILE A 94 22.82 -2.02 -4.71
C ILE A 94 21.76 -2.18 -3.62
N GLU A 95 20.53 -2.44 -4.00
CA GLU A 95 19.47 -2.83 -3.05
C GLU A 95 19.24 -4.34 -3.14
N ALA A 96 19.24 -5.01 -1.99
CA ALA A 96 18.92 -6.42 -1.90
C ALA A 96 17.67 -6.61 -1.02
N TYR A 97 16.74 -7.42 -1.52
CA TYR A 97 15.54 -7.84 -0.79
C TYR A 97 15.50 -9.37 -0.76
N PHE A 98 15.44 -9.93 0.44
CA PHE A 98 15.44 -11.36 0.68
C PHE A 98 14.77 -11.69 2.01
N ALA A 99 14.36 -12.96 2.16
CA ALA A 99 13.85 -13.47 3.42
C ALA A 99 15.01 -14.02 4.27
N GLU A 100 15.06 -13.62 5.53
CA GLU A 100 15.94 -14.21 6.55
C GLU A 100 15.15 -15.25 7.36
N VAL A 101 15.71 -16.44 7.51
CA VAL A 101 15.13 -17.49 8.35
C VAL A 101 15.25 -17.07 9.81
N ILE A 102 14.12 -16.98 10.50
CA ILE A 102 14.05 -16.74 11.93
C ILE A 102 13.62 -18.01 12.65
N ASP A 103 14.31 -18.35 13.74
CA ASP A 103 14.02 -19.54 14.55
C ASP A 103 12.66 -19.44 15.29
N ASP A 104 12.13 -18.23 15.42
CA ASP A 104 10.86 -17.92 16.08
C ASP A 104 9.88 -17.29 15.09
N THR A 105 8.58 -17.47 15.31
CA THR A 105 7.55 -16.94 14.41
C THR A 105 7.46 -15.42 14.53
N ASP A 106 7.45 -14.71 13.40
CA ASP A 106 7.33 -13.26 13.37
C ASP A 106 6.06 -12.79 14.14
N PRO A 107 6.20 -11.90 15.13
CA PRO A 107 5.08 -11.48 15.98
C PRO A 107 4.06 -10.58 15.25
N GLU A 108 4.41 -9.94 14.14
CA GLU A 108 3.52 -9.13 13.31
C GLU A 108 2.83 -9.94 12.21
N THR A 109 3.55 -10.79 11.47
CA THR A 109 3.02 -11.52 10.31
C THR A 109 2.55 -12.95 10.67
N GLY A 110 3.21 -13.59 11.64
CA GLY A 110 2.99 -14.99 11.97
C GLY A 110 3.73 -15.96 11.04
N GLU A 111 4.72 -15.49 10.29
CA GLU A 111 5.53 -16.26 9.35
C GLU A 111 6.85 -16.72 10.00
N ASP A 112 7.49 -17.74 9.42
CA ASP A 112 8.78 -18.30 9.86
C ASP A 112 10.00 -17.59 9.24
N HIS A 113 9.75 -16.45 8.58
CA HIS A 113 10.74 -15.66 7.88
C HIS A 113 10.49 -14.16 8.07
N HIS A 114 11.57 -13.39 8.05
CA HIS A 114 11.52 -11.93 8.11
C HIS A 114 12.05 -11.34 6.81
N ASP A 115 11.28 -10.42 6.23
CA ASP A 115 11.64 -9.72 5.01
C ASP A 115 12.71 -8.66 5.28
N VAL A 116 13.92 -8.89 4.79
CA VAL A 116 15.08 -8.02 5.01
C VAL A 116 15.37 -7.21 3.76
N HIS A 117 15.54 -5.90 3.96
CA HIS A 117 16.01 -4.95 2.95
C HIS A 117 17.38 -4.40 3.35
N VAL A 118 18.39 -4.53 2.49
CA VAL A 118 19.74 -3.98 2.74
C VAL A 118 20.27 -3.21 1.54
N TYR A 119 21.10 -2.22 1.83
CA TYR A 119 21.79 -1.39 0.87
C TYR A 119 23.28 -1.74 0.90
N LEU A 120 23.86 -2.02 -0.26
CA LEU A 120 25.27 -2.37 -0.41
C LEU A 120 26.00 -1.36 -1.30
N ASN A 121 27.26 -1.14 -0.99
CA ASN A 121 28.14 -0.32 -1.79
C ASN A 121 28.57 -1.08 -3.05
N PRO A 122 28.34 -0.54 -4.25
CA PRO A 122 28.61 -1.24 -5.50
C PRO A 122 30.11 -1.40 -5.82
N ASN A 123 30.99 -0.64 -5.16
CA ASN A 123 32.43 -0.72 -5.38
C ASN A 123 33.08 -1.91 -4.65
N ASN A 124 32.65 -2.21 -3.43
CA ASN A 124 33.28 -3.21 -2.56
C ASN A 124 32.32 -4.34 -2.12
N GLY A 125 31.01 -4.19 -2.31
CA GLY A 125 30.00 -5.14 -1.87
C GLY A 125 29.73 -5.12 -0.37
N GLU A 126 30.18 -4.09 0.36
CA GLU A 126 29.91 -3.97 1.81
C GLU A 126 28.49 -3.46 2.07
N ILE A 127 27.86 -3.93 3.15
CA ILE A 127 26.55 -3.46 3.61
C ILE A 127 26.74 -2.10 4.25
N ILE A 128 26.14 -1.07 3.65
CA ILE A 128 26.23 0.34 4.08
C ILE A 128 24.97 0.82 4.81
N GLY A 129 23.88 0.06 4.74
CA GLY A 129 22.67 0.37 5.48
C GLY A 129 21.63 -0.74 5.40
N ASN A 130 20.65 -0.66 6.29
CA ASN A 130 19.47 -1.50 6.32
C ASN A 130 18.19 -0.67 6.12
N GLY A 131 17.21 -1.27 5.46
CA GLY A 131 15.86 -0.75 5.27
C GLY A 131 14.98 -0.85 6.52
N GLU A 132 15.53 -1.23 7.67
CA GLU A 132 14.82 -1.28 8.96
C GLU A 132 15.01 -0.04 9.82
N ASN A 133 15.96 0.84 9.49
CA ASN A 133 16.10 2.12 10.20
C ASN A 133 14.81 2.92 10.13
N PHE A 134 14.54 3.73 11.16
CA PHE A 134 13.36 4.59 11.20
C PHE A 134 13.31 5.43 9.93
N GLN A 135 12.29 5.15 9.10
CA GLN A 135 12.07 5.81 7.82
C GLN A 135 10.79 6.60 7.90
N PHE A 136 10.90 7.91 7.70
CA PHE A 136 9.72 8.79 7.70
C PHE A 136 8.67 8.31 6.69
N ALA A 137 9.10 7.85 5.52
CA ALA A 137 8.19 7.32 4.51
C ALA A 137 7.43 6.06 4.97
N ASN A 138 8.11 5.15 5.68
CA ASN A 138 7.49 3.93 6.22
C ASN A 138 6.55 4.27 7.38
N PHE A 139 6.90 5.22 8.24
CA PHE A 139 6.00 5.70 9.29
C PHE A 139 4.69 6.26 8.71
N ILE A 140 4.76 7.11 7.69
CA ILE A 140 3.57 7.66 7.04
C ILE A 140 2.75 6.55 6.37
N TYR A 141 3.41 5.57 5.75
CA TYR A 141 2.74 4.40 5.17
C TYR A 141 2.01 3.55 6.22
N GLN A 142 2.65 3.27 7.35
CA GLN A 142 2.02 2.58 8.48
C GLN A 142 0.83 3.38 9.03
N LEU A 143 0.99 4.70 9.21
CA LEU A 143 -0.10 5.57 9.67
C LEU A 143 -1.34 5.49 8.76
N HIS A 144 -1.14 5.37 7.44
CA HIS A 144 -2.21 5.16 6.47
C HIS A 144 -2.84 3.76 6.56
N TYR A 145 -2.03 2.71 6.61
CA TYR A 145 -2.49 1.33 6.48
C TYR A 145 -3.05 0.73 7.78
N ASN A 146 -2.41 1.02 8.92
CA ASN A 146 -2.75 0.42 10.21
C ASN A 146 -2.71 1.42 11.40
N LEU A 147 -2.60 2.73 11.15
CA LEU A 147 -2.46 3.76 12.19
C LEU A 147 -1.25 3.57 13.13
N GLY A 148 -0.32 2.66 12.82
CA GLY A 148 0.75 2.26 13.75
C GLY A 148 0.26 1.38 14.91
N LEU A 149 -0.94 0.79 14.84
CA LEU A 149 -1.52 -0.07 15.88
C LEU A 149 -1.43 -1.57 15.52
N GLY A 150 -0.52 -1.95 14.62
CA GLY A 150 -0.32 -3.32 14.15
C GLY A 150 -1.61 -3.92 13.55
N ARG A 151 -1.87 -5.21 13.84
CA ARG A 151 -3.03 -5.93 13.28
C ARG A 151 -4.38 -5.33 13.66
N ILE A 152 -4.52 -4.79 14.86
CA ILE A 152 -5.79 -4.20 15.33
C ILE A 152 -6.14 -2.96 14.49
N GLY A 153 -5.13 -2.13 14.23
CA GLY A 153 -5.29 -0.96 13.38
C GLY A 153 -5.66 -1.30 11.95
N LEU A 154 -5.10 -2.37 11.39
CA LEU A 154 -5.43 -2.88 10.06
C LEU A 154 -6.93 -3.20 9.94
N TYR A 155 -7.49 -3.98 10.88
CA TYR A 155 -8.92 -4.27 10.90
C TYR A 155 -9.78 -3.02 11.07
N PHE A 156 -9.34 -2.08 11.91
CA PHE A 156 -10.04 -0.83 12.17
C PHE A 156 -10.11 0.06 10.91
N VAL A 157 -8.98 0.27 10.22
CA VAL A 157 -8.91 1.00 8.95
C VAL A 157 -9.73 0.29 7.88
N GLY A 158 -9.63 -1.04 7.77
CA GLY A 158 -10.40 -1.83 6.81
C GLY A 158 -11.91 -1.64 7.00
N LEU A 159 -12.39 -1.65 8.24
CA LEU A 159 -13.82 -1.44 8.54
C LEU A 159 -14.27 -0.01 8.19
N ILE A 160 -13.48 1.00 8.59
CA ILE A 160 -13.80 2.41 8.31
C ILE A 160 -13.83 2.68 6.80
N THR A 161 -12.83 2.17 6.07
CA THR A 161 -12.72 2.35 4.62
C THR A 161 -13.86 1.65 3.88
N LEU A 162 -14.34 0.50 4.34
CA LEU A 162 -15.52 -0.15 3.78
C LEU A 162 -16.78 0.73 3.89
N PHE A 163 -17.06 1.28 5.08
CA PHE A 163 -18.19 2.19 5.26
C PHE A 163 -18.04 3.47 4.43
N PHE A 164 -16.83 4.02 4.38
CA PHE A 164 -16.54 5.20 3.57
C PHE A 164 -16.72 4.93 2.07
N PHE A 165 -16.31 3.76 1.58
CA PHE A 165 -16.52 3.35 0.20
C PHE A 165 -18.01 3.28 -0.16
N VAL A 166 -18.84 2.67 0.71
CA VAL A 166 -20.30 2.65 0.52
C VAL A 166 -20.88 4.07 0.57
N ALA A 167 -20.42 4.92 1.49
CA ALA A 167 -20.84 6.32 1.58
C ALA A 167 -20.46 7.12 0.31
N LEU A 168 -19.29 6.88 -0.28
CA LEU A 168 -18.86 7.49 -1.53
C LEU A 168 -19.69 7.00 -2.72
N LEU A 169 -19.94 5.70 -2.85
CA LEU A 169 -20.76 5.14 -3.93
C LEU A 169 -22.19 5.68 -3.85
N THR A 170 -22.81 5.62 -2.67
CA THR A 170 -24.18 6.11 -2.46
C THR A 170 -24.27 7.62 -2.66
N GLY A 171 -23.32 8.39 -2.12
CA GLY A 171 -23.23 9.84 -2.32
C GLY A 171 -23.07 10.22 -3.79
N THR A 172 -22.19 9.52 -4.51
CA THR A 172 -21.97 9.71 -5.95
C THR A 172 -23.24 9.42 -6.73
N VAL A 173 -23.94 8.31 -6.48
CA VAL A 173 -25.17 7.95 -7.19
C VAL A 173 -26.31 8.94 -6.90
N ILE A 174 -26.51 9.32 -5.63
CA ILE A 174 -27.56 10.27 -5.22
C ILE A 174 -27.34 11.63 -5.88
N HIS A 175 -26.09 12.11 -5.92
CA HIS A 175 -25.75 13.41 -6.48
C HIS A 175 -25.38 13.37 -7.96
N TRP A 176 -25.32 12.20 -8.60
CA TRP A 176 -24.89 11.99 -9.99
C TRP A 176 -25.62 12.92 -10.97
N ARG A 177 -26.96 12.97 -10.86
CA ARG A 177 -27.79 13.80 -11.74
C ARG A 177 -27.50 15.29 -11.56
N LYS A 178 -27.17 15.73 -10.34
CA LYS A 178 -26.86 17.13 -10.03
C LYS A 178 -25.44 17.48 -10.48
N LEU A 179 -24.49 16.56 -10.29
CA LEU A 179 -23.13 16.69 -10.80
C LEU A 179 -23.14 16.84 -12.32
N VAL A 180 -23.70 15.90 -13.07
CA VAL A 180 -23.74 15.96 -14.55
C VAL A 180 -24.44 17.21 -15.08
N LYS A 181 -25.57 17.61 -14.46
CA LYS A 181 -26.30 18.83 -14.88
C LYS A 181 -25.52 20.12 -14.62
N ASN A 182 -24.79 20.19 -13.50
CA ASN A 182 -24.03 21.37 -13.13
C ASN A 182 -22.61 21.37 -13.73
N PHE A 183 -22.08 20.21 -14.14
CA PHE A 183 -20.72 20.07 -14.67
C PHE A 183 -20.51 20.89 -15.96
N PHE A 184 -21.57 21.04 -16.75
CA PHE A 184 -21.53 21.83 -17.99
C PHE A 184 -22.13 23.24 -17.83
N GLN A 185 -22.48 23.66 -16.60
CA GLN A 185 -22.97 25.01 -16.34
C GLN A 185 -21.84 25.89 -15.83
N TYR A 186 -21.29 26.72 -16.70
CA TYR A 186 -20.49 27.86 -16.28
C TYR A 186 -21.40 28.89 -15.59
N ARG A 187 -21.21 29.13 -14.29
CA ARG A 187 -22.09 30.01 -13.51
C ARG A 187 -21.43 31.38 -13.31
N SER A 188 -21.96 32.38 -14.02
CA SER A 188 -21.40 33.75 -14.00
C SER A 188 -21.79 34.56 -12.74
N GLU A 189 -22.84 34.17 -12.02
CA GLU A 189 -23.37 34.93 -10.87
C GLU A 189 -23.02 34.32 -9.51
N GLY A 190 -22.45 35.15 -8.62
CA GLY A 190 -22.06 34.79 -7.23
C GLY A 190 -20.54 34.66 -7.02
N LYS A 191 -19.99 35.25 -5.95
CA LYS A 191 -18.53 35.21 -5.65
C LYS A 191 -18.03 33.84 -5.17
N LYS A 192 -18.86 33.07 -4.44
CA LYS A 192 -18.49 31.74 -3.91
C LYS A 192 -18.47 30.68 -5.01
N ASP A 193 -19.45 30.73 -5.90
CA ASP A 193 -19.61 29.78 -7.01
C ASP A 193 -18.44 29.87 -8.01
N LYS A 194 -17.87 31.06 -8.22
CA LYS A 194 -16.68 31.25 -9.07
C LYS A 194 -15.42 30.53 -8.57
N TRP A 195 -15.23 30.39 -7.26
CA TRP A 195 -14.06 29.71 -6.71
C TRP A 195 -14.17 28.19 -6.89
N LEU A 196 -15.37 27.65 -6.72
CA LEU A 196 -15.68 26.25 -7.01
C LEU A 196 -15.57 25.96 -8.51
N ASP A 197 -16.09 26.85 -9.37
CA ASP A 197 -15.94 26.74 -10.82
C ASP A 197 -14.47 26.84 -11.26
N ALA A 198 -13.65 27.67 -10.60
CA ALA A 198 -12.21 27.77 -10.85
C ALA A 198 -11.45 26.50 -10.46
N ILE A 199 -11.76 25.89 -9.31
CA ILE A 199 -11.20 24.58 -8.93
C ILE A 199 -11.61 23.53 -9.97
N THR A 200 -12.89 23.48 -10.33
CA THR A 200 -13.41 22.53 -11.33
C THR A 200 -12.75 22.73 -12.70
N LEU A 201 -12.52 23.97 -13.13
CA LEU A 201 -11.82 24.30 -14.37
C LEU A 201 -10.34 23.92 -14.31
N SER A 202 -9.68 24.09 -13.16
CA SER A 202 -8.27 23.69 -12.98
C SER A 202 -8.10 22.17 -13.03
N GLU A 203 -9.05 21.43 -12.47
CA GLU A 203 -9.10 19.96 -12.56
C GLU A 203 -9.37 19.49 -14.00
N LEU A 204 -10.27 20.17 -14.72
CA LEU A 204 -10.55 19.88 -16.13
C LEU A 204 -9.33 20.17 -17.01
N TRP A 205 -8.59 21.25 -16.74
CA TRP A 205 -7.33 21.58 -17.43
C TRP A 205 -6.24 20.54 -17.14
N GLY A 206 -6.15 20.04 -15.91
CA GLY A 206 -5.27 18.92 -15.56
C GLY A 206 -5.64 17.60 -16.26
N CYS A 207 -6.94 17.34 -16.44
CA CYS A 207 -7.44 16.19 -17.19
C CYS A 207 -7.19 16.33 -18.70
N LEU A 208 -7.32 17.54 -19.25
CA LEU A 208 -7.05 17.83 -20.66
C LEU A 208 -5.55 17.77 -20.98
N SER A 209 -4.67 18.24 -20.08
CA SER A 209 -3.22 18.15 -20.26
C SER A 209 -2.73 16.70 -20.25
N THR A 210 -3.33 15.84 -19.42
CA THR A 210 -3.06 14.39 -19.41
C THR A 210 -3.65 13.66 -20.62
N SER A 211 -4.75 14.18 -21.21
CA SER A 211 -5.36 13.64 -22.42
C SER A 211 -4.61 14.01 -23.71
N CYS A 212 -3.78 15.06 -23.70
CA CYS A 212 -3.02 15.54 -24.86
C CYS A 212 -1.66 14.83 -25.05
N MET A 213 -1.32 13.86 -24.19
CA MET A 213 -0.21 12.92 -24.43
C MET A 213 -0.77 11.54 -24.84
N PRO A 214 -1.08 11.32 -26.14
CA PRO A 214 -1.73 10.09 -26.60
C PRO A 214 -0.87 8.82 -26.48
N SER A 215 0.33 8.88 -25.89
CA SER A 215 1.21 7.72 -25.68
C SER A 215 1.43 7.32 -24.22
N GLN A 216 0.94 8.07 -23.22
CA GLN A 216 1.19 7.74 -21.80
C GLN A 216 -0.06 7.68 -20.91
N GLY A 217 -1.19 8.30 -21.31
CA GLY A 217 -2.39 8.37 -20.48
C GLY A 217 -3.10 7.02 -20.24
N TRP A 218 -2.97 6.06 -21.17
CA TRP A 218 -3.56 4.73 -21.00
C TRP A 218 -2.82 3.88 -19.96
N CYS A 219 -1.53 4.12 -19.73
CA CYS A 219 -0.79 3.43 -18.67
C CYS A 219 -1.21 3.89 -17.28
N LEU A 220 -1.58 5.15 -17.07
CA LEU A 220 -2.00 5.64 -15.75
C LEU A 220 -3.39 5.14 -15.37
N ILE A 221 -4.33 5.06 -16.31
CA ILE A 221 -5.63 4.43 -16.08
C ILE A 221 -5.50 2.91 -15.90
N TRP A 222 -4.62 2.25 -16.65
CA TRP A 222 -4.33 0.83 -16.44
C TRP A 222 -3.62 0.60 -15.09
N LEU A 223 -2.68 1.46 -14.68
CA LEU A 223 -1.99 1.43 -13.38
C LEU A 223 -2.94 1.74 -12.21
N LEU A 224 -3.90 2.65 -12.39
CA LEU A 224 -4.94 2.91 -11.41
C LEU A 224 -5.95 1.75 -11.32
N PHE A 225 -6.06 0.87 -12.32
CA PHE A 225 -6.87 -0.35 -12.22
C PHE A 225 -6.06 -1.58 -11.76
N THR A 226 -4.75 -1.64 -12.02
CA THR A 226 -3.88 -2.76 -11.60
C THR A 226 -3.25 -2.57 -10.22
N LYS A 227 -3.14 -1.33 -9.71
CA LYS A 227 -2.58 -1.03 -8.38
C LYS A 227 -3.62 -0.71 -7.30
N PHE A 228 -4.89 -1.13 -7.44
CA PHE A 228 -5.79 -1.22 -6.27
C PHE A 228 -5.55 -2.56 -5.54
N PRO A 229 -4.95 -2.56 -4.33
CA PRO A 229 -4.69 -3.80 -3.58
C PRO A 229 -5.97 -4.45 -3.05
N THR A 230 -7.10 -3.75 -3.10
CA THR A 230 -8.36 -4.20 -2.52
C THR A 230 -8.94 -5.41 -3.24
N LEU A 231 -8.78 -5.52 -4.57
CA LEU A 231 -9.25 -6.69 -5.31
C LEU A 231 -8.26 -7.87 -5.22
N TYR A 232 -6.95 -7.59 -5.22
CA TYR A 232 -5.91 -8.62 -5.12
C TYR A 232 -5.86 -9.25 -3.72
N PHE A 233 -6.03 -8.45 -2.66
CA PHE A 233 -6.13 -8.94 -1.29
C PHE A 233 -7.41 -9.76 -1.08
N PHE A 234 -8.56 -9.31 -1.62
CA PHE A 234 -9.80 -10.10 -1.55
C PHE A 234 -9.68 -11.44 -2.29
N ILE A 235 -9.03 -11.46 -3.46
CA ILE A 235 -8.76 -12.70 -4.22
C ILE A 235 -7.77 -13.60 -3.48
N ARG A 236 -6.72 -13.06 -2.82
CA ARG A 236 -5.73 -13.84 -2.06
C ARG A 236 -6.31 -14.42 -0.76
N VAL A 237 -7.15 -13.66 -0.05
CA VAL A 237 -7.89 -14.12 1.14
C VAL A 237 -8.91 -15.20 0.75
N ILE A 238 -9.68 -15.00 -0.31
CA ILE A 238 -10.62 -16.03 -0.80
C ILE A 238 -9.87 -17.30 -1.28
N ARG A 239 -8.70 -17.16 -1.93
CA ARG A 239 -7.89 -18.29 -2.40
C ARG A 239 -7.24 -19.07 -1.26
N SER A 240 -6.83 -18.39 -0.18
CA SER A 240 -6.29 -19.01 1.03
C SER A 240 -7.34 -19.80 1.81
N ASP A 241 -8.59 -19.34 1.84
CA ASP A 241 -9.67 -20.07 2.49
C ASP A 241 -10.14 -21.27 1.64
N TYR A 242 -10.12 -21.15 0.31
CA TYR A 242 -10.49 -22.26 -0.60
C TYR A 242 -9.50 -23.43 -0.54
N SER A 243 -8.18 -23.17 -0.43
CA SER A 243 -7.17 -24.24 -0.34
C SER A 243 -7.28 -25.02 0.98
N LYS A 244 -7.48 -24.34 2.11
CA LYS A 244 -7.71 -24.98 3.41
C LYS A 244 -8.97 -25.84 3.40
N GLN A 245 -10.04 -25.38 2.75
CA GLN A 245 -11.30 -26.12 2.67
C GLN A 245 -11.19 -27.35 1.76
N GLN A 246 -10.38 -27.26 0.69
CA GLN A 246 -10.14 -28.35 -0.25
C GLN A 246 -9.28 -29.48 0.35
N ASP A 247 -8.28 -29.15 1.18
CA ASP A 247 -7.49 -30.14 1.92
C ASP A 247 -8.31 -30.87 2.99
N LEU A 248 -9.19 -30.16 3.71
CA LEU A 248 -10.14 -30.77 4.65
C LEU A 248 -11.11 -31.74 3.95
N THR A 249 -11.62 -31.41 2.76
CA THR A 249 -12.47 -32.34 1.99
C THR A 249 -11.71 -33.56 1.46
N ASN A 250 -10.45 -33.40 1.02
CA ASN A 250 -9.64 -34.51 0.52
C ASN A 250 -9.20 -35.47 1.63
N HIS A 251 -8.93 -34.94 2.83
CA HIS A 251 -8.60 -35.77 4.00
C HIS A 251 -9.82 -36.57 4.50
N THR A 252 -11.01 -35.98 4.40
CA THR A 252 -12.28 -36.65 4.79
C THR A 252 -12.69 -37.73 3.77
N LEU A 253 -12.49 -37.48 2.46
CA LEU A 253 -12.77 -38.44 1.40
C LEU A 253 -11.78 -39.63 1.41
N LYS A 254 -10.49 -39.41 1.72
CA LYS A 254 -9.52 -40.52 1.91
C LYS A 254 -9.89 -41.45 3.06
N ASN A 255 -10.50 -40.93 4.12
CA ASN A 255 -10.95 -41.73 5.27
C ASN A 255 -12.29 -42.45 5.05
N LEU A 256 -13.11 -41.99 4.09
CA LEU A 256 -14.37 -42.64 3.71
C LEU A 256 -14.16 -43.78 2.70
N VAL A 257 -13.14 -43.69 1.84
CA VAL A 257 -12.82 -44.74 0.85
C VAL A 257 -12.13 -45.96 1.48
N THR A 258 -11.54 -45.83 2.67
CA THR A 258 -10.90 -46.93 3.40
C THR A 258 -11.85 -47.77 4.27
N LEU A 259 -13.15 -47.43 4.34
CA LEU A 259 -14.13 -48.11 5.21
C LEU A 259 -15.20 -48.94 4.47
N SER A 260 -14.96 -49.36 3.23
CA SER A 260 -15.82 -50.37 2.57
C SER A 260 -15.08 -51.71 2.43
N PRO A 261 -15.24 -52.65 3.38
CA PRO A 261 -14.96 -54.05 3.11
C PRO A 261 -16.15 -54.64 2.34
N CYS A 262 -15.91 -55.05 1.10
CA CYS A 262 -16.81 -55.98 0.41
C CYS A 262 -16.84 -57.29 1.22
N GLN A 263 -17.94 -57.56 1.91
CA GLN A 263 -18.30 -58.92 2.32
C GLN A 263 -18.90 -59.64 1.11
N GLY A 264 -18.22 -60.70 0.67
CA GLY A 264 -18.82 -61.78 -0.11
C GLY A 264 -19.49 -62.80 0.80
#